data_AF-A0A3B5LQX6-F1
#
_entry.id   AF-A0A3B5LQX6-F1
#
_cell.length_a   1.000
_cell.length_b   1.000
_cell.length_c   1.000
_cell.angle_alpha   90.00
_cell.angle_beta   90.00
_cell.angle_gamma   90.00
#
_symmetry.space_group_name_H-M   'P 1'
#
loop_
_entity.id
_entity.type
_entity.pdbx_description
1 polymer ?
#
loop_
_entity_poly.entity_id
_entity_poly.type
_entity_poly.pdbx_seq_one_letter_code
_entity_poly.pdbx_strand_id
1 'polypeptide(L)'
;MFSGESITLTCEVQGGETTEWTYEWRKSGLATRRVYGKDWTFRLPDSSSLDYMCRLSNKVVVTRQPNRPQIFSGESITLTCEVQGGETTEWTCDWRKSGSIIQRTDSKDWTFIVSESSSGDYMCQCRSRDDWYSSTQWSETIRLSVSDTQQKPKCQISSDREREHLGGSVTLSCSVEPSAGWRYKWFRRTSDTPEVQVRTNNKENREITVTQGGIYRCMGIREKQDFYSDSSDEVNIQIICKFNHFVYIVTMVFLNTACTCTKTVNVTCFNDNCPYGSFQSESSSQRPTTNHGVNKTESDYSSLLHG
;
A
#
# COMPACT_ATOMS: atom_id res chain seq x y z
N MET A 1 -15.43 -4.90 -64.06
CA MET A 1 -15.12 -3.66 -63.31
C MET A 1 -14.14 -2.85 -64.12
N PHE A 2 -14.37 -1.54 -64.20
CA PHE A 2 -13.59 -0.63 -65.01
C PHE A 2 -12.38 -0.11 -64.23
N SER A 3 -11.34 0.32 -64.95
CA SER A 3 -10.18 1.01 -64.37
C SER A 3 -10.62 2.23 -63.57
N GLY A 4 -10.10 2.38 -62.35
CA GLY A 4 -10.34 3.56 -61.51
C GLY A 4 -11.57 3.49 -60.59
N GLU A 5 -12.43 2.47 -60.70
CA GLU A 5 -13.52 2.25 -59.74
C GLU A 5 -12.98 1.87 -58.35
N SER A 6 -13.59 2.44 -57.30
CA SER A 6 -13.32 2.04 -55.92
C SER A 6 -14.13 0.80 -55.57
N ILE A 7 -13.45 -0.22 -55.06
CA ILE A 7 -14.07 -1.45 -54.56
C ILE A 7 -13.78 -1.54 -53.08
N THR A 8 -14.76 -2.02 -52.33
CA THR A 8 -14.61 -2.37 -50.91
C THR A 8 -14.73 -3.89 -50.77
N LEU A 9 -13.71 -4.52 -50.20
CA LEU A 9 -13.76 -5.89 -49.75
C LEU A 9 -14.07 -5.90 -48.25
N THR A 10 -15.00 -6.76 -47.83
CA THR A 10 -15.39 -6.93 -46.43
C THR A 10 -15.13 -8.37 -45.99
N CYS A 11 -14.51 -8.53 -44.83
CA CYS A 11 -14.22 -9.83 -44.24
C CYS A 11 -15.22 -10.12 -43.13
N GLU A 12 -16.05 -11.16 -43.30
CA GLU A 12 -17.08 -11.54 -42.32
C GLU A 12 -16.75 -12.86 -41.64
N VAL A 13 -17.05 -12.94 -40.34
CA VAL A 13 -16.87 -14.13 -39.52
C VAL A 13 -18.23 -14.67 -39.16
N GLN A 14 -18.48 -15.95 -39.43
CA GLN A 14 -19.71 -16.61 -39.00
C GLN A 14 -19.51 -17.12 -37.56
N GLY A 15 -20.31 -16.60 -36.62
CA GLY A 15 -20.42 -17.18 -35.27
C GLY A 15 -19.50 -16.60 -34.18
N GLY A 16 -18.96 -15.40 -34.34
CA GLY A 16 -18.19 -14.70 -33.28
C GLY A 16 -18.52 -13.20 -33.21
N GLU A 17 -18.29 -12.56 -32.06
CA GLU A 17 -18.50 -11.11 -31.95
C GLU A 17 -17.41 -10.35 -32.73
N THR A 18 -17.81 -9.33 -33.50
CA THR A 18 -16.89 -8.57 -34.37
C THR A 18 -15.75 -7.85 -33.62
N THR A 19 -15.88 -7.67 -32.31
CA THR A 19 -14.92 -6.98 -31.43
C THR A 19 -13.73 -7.85 -31.01
N GLU A 20 -13.85 -9.17 -31.17
CA GLU A 20 -12.85 -10.15 -30.73
C GLU A 20 -11.75 -10.38 -31.76
N TRP A 21 -11.94 -9.92 -32.99
CA TRP A 21 -11.08 -10.22 -34.12
C TRP A 21 -10.29 -9.00 -34.59
N THR A 22 -9.07 -9.28 -35.02
CA THR A 22 -8.21 -8.37 -35.76
C THR A 22 -8.10 -8.86 -37.19
N TYR A 23 -8.14 -7.93 -38.13
CA TYR A 23 -8.18 -8.20 -39.56
C TYR A 23 -6.89 -7.72 -40.21
N GLU A 24 -6.26 -8.58 -41.01
CA GLU A 24 -5.10 -8.24 -41.84
C GLU A 24 -5.36 -8.64 -43.28
N TRP A 25 -5.44 -7.66 -44.17
CA TRP A 25 -5.55 -7.90 -45.61
C TRP A 25 -4.17 -8.02 -46.25
N ARG A 26 -4.01 -9.03 -47.10
CA ARG A 26 -2.82 -9.29 -47.91
C ARG A 26 -3.19 -9.39 -49.39
N LYS A 27 -2.29 -8.88 -50.24
CA LYS A 27 -2.40 -8.92 -51.70
C LYS A 27 -1.23 -9.72 -52.27
N SER A 28 -1.52 -10.71 -53.11
CA SER A 28 -0.47 -11.50 -53.78
C SER A 28 0.27 -10.66 -54.83
N GLY A 29 1.60 -10.80 -54.93
CA GLY A 29 2.40 -10.33 -56.07
C GLY A 29 3.09 -8.96 -56.00
N LEU A 30 2.92 -8.14 -54.97
CA LEU A 30 3.64 -6.85 -54.81
C LEU A 30 4.05 -6.62 -53.35
N ALA A 31 5.17 -5.93 -53.12
CA ALA A 31 5.69 -5.60 -51.79
C ALA A 31 4.57 -5.06 -50.88
N THR A 32 4.34 -5.81 -49.81
CA THR A 32 3.05 -6.01 -49.15
C THR A 32 2.71 -4.87 -48.20
N ARG A 33 1.90 -3.90 -48.67
CA ARG A 33 1.21 -3.00 -47.73
C ARG A 33 0.11 -3.79 -47.03
N ARG A 34 0.29 -4.04 -45.74
CA ARG A 34 -0.74 -4.60 -44.86
C ARG A 34 -1.80 -3.54 -44.62
N VAL A 35 -3.06 -3.92 -44.71
CA VAL A 35 -4.19 -3.06 -44.38
C VAL A 35 -4.93 -3.70 -43.22
N TYR A 36 -5.20 -2.88 -42.20
CA TYR A 36 -5.87 -3.27 -40.98
C TYR A 36 -7.30 -2.75 -41.00
N GLY A 37 -8.24 -3.59 -40.58
CA GLY A 37 -9.67 -3.25 -40.54
C GLY A 37 -10.53 -4.28 -41.27
N LYS A 38 -11.81 -4.34 -40.87
CA LYS A 38 -12.82 -5.25 -41.43
C LYS A 38 -13.01 -5.02 -42.94
N ASP A 39 -13.12 -3.74 -43.31
CA ASP A 39 -13.37 -3.30 -44.67
C ASP A 39 -12.11 -2.70 -45.28
N TRP A 40 -11.77 -3.12 -46.49
CA TRP A 40 -10.67 -2.56 -47.26
C TRP A 40 -11.16 -1.98 -48.58
N THR A 41 -11.09 -0.65 -48.70
CA THR A 41 -11.44 0.07 -49.92
C THR A 41 -10.18 0.46 -50.71
N PHE A 42 -10.12 0.11 -52.00
CA PHE A 42 -9.02 0.48 -52.89
C PHE A 42 -9.51 0.68 -54.33
N ARG A 43 -8.66 1.30 -55.16
CA ARG A 43 -8.92 1.45 -56.60
C ARG A 43 -8.22 0.35 -57.38
N LEU A 44 -8.92 -0.30 -58.31
CA LEU A 44 -8.32 -1.36 -59.13
C LEU A 44 -7.19 -0.77 -59.99
N PRO A 45 -5.97 -1.34 -59.96
CA PRO A 45 -5.00 -1.09 -61.00
C PRO A 45 -5.47 -1.74 -62.31
N ASP A 46 -5.16 -1.10 -63.43
CA ASP A 46 -5.38 -1.65 -64.76
C ASP A 46 -4.71 -3.03 -64.88
N SER A 47 -5.53 -4.06 -65.15
CA SER A 47 -5.12 -5.41 -65.58
C SER A 47 -4.26 -6.27 -64.65
N SER A 48 -4.72 -6.64 -63.45
CA SER A 48 -4.17 -7.85 -62.81
C SER A 48 -5.19 -8.65 -62.00
N SER A 49 -5.26 -9.95 -62.28
CA SER A 49 -5.91 -10.97 -61.45
C SER A 49 -5.09 -11.12 -60.18
N LEU A 50 -5.49 -10.41 -59.13
CA LEU A 50 -4.77 -10.36 -57.86
C LEU A 50 -5.56 -11.17 -56.83
N ASP A 51 -4.88 -12.09 -56.16
CA ASP A 51 -5.47 -12.81 -55.04
C ASP A 51 -5.43 -11.93 -53.78
N TYR A 52 -6.61 -11.75 -53.19
CA TYR A 52 -6.82 -11.01 -51.95
C TYR A 52 -7.12 -12.00 -50.84
N MET A 53 -6.36 -11.93 -49.75
CA MET A 53 -6.53 -12.80 -48.60
C MET A 53 -6.77 -11.96 -47.35
N CYS A 54 -7.89 -12.20 -46.67
CA CYS A 54 -8.13 -11.69 -45.32
C CYS A 54 -7.63 -12.73 -44.31
N ARG A 55 -6.77 -12.32 -43.40
CA ARG A 55 -6.34 -13.12 -42.26
C ARG A 55 -7.01 -12.59 -41.00
N LEU A 56 -7.62 -13.50 -40.25
CA LEU A 56 -8.25 -13.22 -38.97
C LEU A 56 -7.36 -13.71 -37.83
N SER A 57 -7.33 -12.95 -36.74
CA SER A 57 -6.69 -13.39 -35.50
C SER A 57 -7.35 -12.78 -34.27
N ASN A 58 -7.26 -13.45 -33.12
CA ASN A 58 -7.80 -12.93 -31.87
C ASN A 58 -7.18 -11.57 -31.51
N LYS A 59 -8.00 -10.70 -30.93
CA LYS A 59 -7.58 -9.44 -30.33
C LYS A 59 -6.91 -9.72 -28.99
N VAL A 60 -5.79 -9.05 -28.76
CA VAL A 60 -5.01 -9.18 -27.52
C VAL A 60 -4.83 -7.85 -26.82
N VAL A 61 -4.90 -7.86 -25.49
CA VAL A 61 -4.73 -6.68 -24.65
C VAL A 61 -3.77 -7.01 -23.51
N VAL A 62 -2.81 -6.12 -23.25
CA VAL A 62 -1.93 -6.28 -22.09
C VAL A 62 -2.63 -5.71 -20.86
N THR A 63 -2.76 -6.54 -19.83
CA THR A 63 -3.16 -6.12 -18.49
C THR A 63 -1.99 -6.32 -17.52
N ARG A 64 -2.06 -5.65 -16.37
CA ARG A 64 -0.98 -5.69 -15.37
C ARG A 64 -1.55 -5.85 -13.98
N GLN A 65 -0.93 -6.72 -13.20
CA GLN A 65 -1.17 -6.87 -11.77
C GLN A 65 0.12 -6.65 -10.96
N PRO A 66 0.11 -5.81 -9.92
CA PRO A 66 -1.01 -4.96 -9.49
C PRO A 66 -1.25 -3.78 -10.45
N ASN A 67 -2.52 -3.40 -10.66
CA ASN A 67 -2.87 -2.24 -11.50
C ASN A 67 -2.75 -0.92 -10.72
N ARG A 68 -1.52 -0.53 -10.38
CA ARG A 68 -1.23 0.69 -9.60
C ARG A 68 -0.52 1.74 -10.46
N PRO A 69 -0.75 3.04 -10.21
CA PRO A 69 -0.12 4.10 -10.98
C PRO A 69 1.40 4.16 -10.81
N GLN A 70 1.91 3.77 -9.63
CA GLN A 70 3.33 3.77 -9.31
C GLN A 70 3.77 2.40 -8.81
N ILE A 71 4.91 1.95 -9.32
CA ILE A 71 5.57 0.69 -8.96
C ILE A 71 7.01 1.03 -8.58
N PHE A 72 7.53 0.37 -7.55
CA PHE A 72 8.87 0.57 -7.03
C PHE A 72 9.83 -0.52 -7.50
N SER A 73 11.10 -0.16 -7.67
CA SER A 73 12.18 -1.12 -7.92
C SER A 73 12.19 -2.21 -6.83
N GLY A 74 12.27 -3.48 -7.23
CA GLY A 74 12.18 -4.63 -6.34
C GLY A 74 10.76 -5.20 -6.14
N GLU A 75 9.71 -4.51 -6.59
CA GLU A 75 8.36 -5.10 -6.64
C GLU A 75 8.29 -6.19 -7.72
N SER A 76 7.47 -7.21 -7.49
CA SER A 76 7.16 -8.24 -8.48
C SER A 76 5.85 -7.87 -9.18
N ILE A 77 5.82 -7.92 -10.51
CA ILE A 77 4.59 -7.66 -11.25
C ILE A 77 4.33 -8.80 -12.21
N THR A 78 3.05 -8.94 -12.57
CA THR A 78 2.60 -9.85 -13.61
C THR A 78 1.99 -9.03 -14.73
N LEU A 79 2.53 -9.16 -15.93
CA LEU A 79 1.87 -8.73 -17.17
C LEU A 79 1.11 -9.92 -17.74
N THR A 80 -0.15 -9.72 -18.09
CA THR A 80 -1.00 -10.76 -18.68
C THR A 80 -1.43 -10.32 -20.07
N CYS A 81 -1.21 -11.17 -21.06
CA CYS A 81 -1.71 -10.97 -22.42
C CYS A 81 -3.09 -11.62 -22.54
N GLU A 82 -4.13 -10.80 -22.39
CA GLU A 82 -5.51 -11.25 -22.43
C GLU A 82 -5.95 -11.44 -23.88
N VAL A 83 -6.29 -12.68 -24.25
CA VAL A 83 -6.71 -13.06 -25.60
C VAL A 83 -8.24 -13.18 -25.64
N GLN A 84 -8.90 -12.25 -26.35
CA GLN A 84 -10.35 -12.21 -26.46
C GLN A 84 -10.86 -13.42 -27.28
N GLY A 85 -11.89 -14.11 -26.76
CA GLY A 85 -12.43 -15.34 -27.35
C GLY A 85 -11.48 -16.55 -27.29
N GLY A 86 -10.34 -16.45 -26.59
CA GLY A 86 -9.29 -17.48 -26.56
C GLY A 86 -9.05 -18.07 -25.16
N GLU A 87 -10.07 -18.13 -24.31
CA GLU A 87 -9.92 -18.52 -22.90
C GLU A 87 -9.43 -19.96 -22.71
N THR A 88 -10.00 -20.90 -23.45
CA THR A 88 -9.73 -22.35 -23.34
C THR A 88 -8.53 -22.83 -24.14
N THR A 89 -7.97 -21.97 -24.99
CA THR A 89 -6.81 -22.29 -25.84
C THR A 89 -5.51 -22.08 -25.07
N GLU A 90 -4.53 -22.95 -25.32
CA GLU A 90 -3.17 -22.76 -24.81
C GLU A 90 -2.36 -21.84 -25.73
N TRP A 91 -1.73 -20.83 -25.15
CA TRP A 91 -1.02 -19.79 -25.89
C TRP A 91 0.45 -19.70 -25.47
N THR A 92 1.31 -19.46 -26.46
CA THR A 92 2.68 -18.98 -26.26
C THR A 92 2.72 -17.51 -26.64
N CYS A 93 3.17 -16.65 -25.73
CA CYS A 93 3.15 -15.20 -25.91
C CYS A 93 4.56 -14.60 -25.98
N ASP A 94 4.79 -13.78 -27.00
CA ASP A 94 5.98 -12.96 -27.19
C ASP A 94 5.72 -11.56 -26.60
N TRP A 95 6.66 -11.08 -25.79
CA TRP A 95 6.62 -9.78 -25.15
C TRP A 95 7.66 -8.85 -25.79
N ARG A 96 7.20 -7.67 -26.20
CA ARG A 96 8.01 -6.65 -26.82
C ARG A 96 8.10 -5.43 -25.92
N LYS A 97 9.31 -4.89 -25.80
CA LYS A 97 9.59 -3.62 -25.13
C LYS A 97 10.44 -2.74 -26.04
N SER A 98 10.03 -1.48 -26.19
CA SER A 98 10.78 -0.49 -26.99
C SER A 98 11.13 -0.98 -28.40
N GLY A 99 10.23 -1.75 -29.03
CA GLY A 99 10.41 -2.29 -30.38
C GLY A 99 11.07 -3.67 -30.47
N SER A 100 11.74 -4.14 -29.42
CA SER A 100 12.46 -5.43 -29.41
C SER A 100 11.71 -6.49 -28.60
N ILE A 101 11.74 -7.75 -29.07
CA ILE A 101 11.23 -8.88 -28.28
C ILE A 101 12.21 -9.13 -27.14
N ILE A 102 11.71 -9.10 -25.90
CA ILE A 102 12.52 -9.23 -24.69
C ILE A 102 12.24 -10.52 -23.92
N GLN A 103 11.06 -11.12 -24.10
CA GLN A 103 10.67 -12.33 -23.40
C GLN A 103 9.69 -13.14 -24.25
N ARG A 104 9.76 -14.47 -24.12
CA ARG A 104 8.74 -15.40 -24.59
C ARG A 104 8.24 -16.21 -23.40
N THR A 105 6.92 -16.31 -23.26
CA THR A 105 6.27 -17.11 -22.22
C THR A 105 5.42 -18.19 -22.84
N ASP A 106 5.43 -19.35 -22.21
CA ASP A 106 4.64 -20.52 -22.57
C ASP A 106 3.21 -20.47 -22.02
N SER A 107 2.83 -19.29 -21.52
CA SER A 107 1.54 -18.92 -20.97
C SER A 107 1.23 -17.46 -21.33
N LYS A 108 0.00 -17.04 -21.02
CA LYS A 108 -0.46 -15.64 -21.15
C LYS A 108 0.20 -14.70 -20.14
N ASP A 109 0.80 -15.25 -19.07
CA ASP A 109 1.30 -14.48 -17.94
C ASP A 109 2.82 -14.42 -17.91
N TRP A 110 3.36 -13.22 -17.70
CA TRP A 110 4.77 -12.99 -17.46
C TRP A 110 4.97 -12.26 -16.14
N THR A 111 5.52 -12.98 -15.16
CA THR A 111 5.86 -12.43 -13.84
C THR A 111 7.35 -12.19 -13.73
N PHE A 112 7.74 -11.00 -13.30
CA PHE A 112 9.14 -10.63 -13.09
C PHE A 112 9.30 -9.54 -12.02
N ILE A 113 10.50 -9.48 -11.44
CA ILE A 113 10.87 -8.41 -10.50
C ILE A 113 11.29 -7.20 -11.31
N VAL A 114 10.69 -6.05 -11.03
CA VAL A 114 10.98 -4.81 -11.76
C VAL A 114 12.16 -4.07 -11.17
N SER A 115 12.85 -3.35 -12.04
CA SER A 115 13.90 -2.38 -11.73
C SER A 115 13.65 -1.10 -12.52
N GLU A 116 14.44 -0.05 -12.29
CA GLU A 116 14.35 1.18 -13.10
C GLU A 116 14.41 0.90 -14.61
N SER A 117 15.34 0.02 -15.02
CA SER A 117 15.53 -0.39 -16.41
C SER A 117 14.36 -1.19 -16.98
N SER A 118 13.42 -1.62 -16.13
CA SER A 118 12.16 -2.23 -16.54
C SER A 118 11.13 -1.18 -17.00
N SER A 119 11.32 0.11 -16.74
CA SER A 119 10.43 1.16 -17.28
C SER A 119 10.38 1.17 -18.81
N GLY A 120 9.20 1.38 -19.39
CA GLY A 120 9.02 1.49 -20.84
C GLY A 120 7.66 1.01 -21.33
N ASP A 121 7.58 0.86 -22.64
CA ASP A 121 6.36 0.56 -23.38
C ASP A 121 6.32 -0.91 -23.78
N TYR A 122 5.32 -1.63 -23.29
CA TYR A 122 5.17 -3.07 -23.44
C TYR A 122 4.02 -3.42 -24.37
N MET A 123 4.25 -4.42 -25.22
CA MET A 123 3.25 -5.00 -26.12
C MET A 123 3.35 -6.52 -26.05
N CYS A 124 2.24 -7.23 -26.29
CA CYS A 124 2.22 -8.69 -26.39
C CYS A 124 1.67 -9.15 -27.74
N GLN A 125 2.13 -10.33 -28.17
CA GLN A 125 1.57 -11.09 -29.27
C GLN A 125 1.51 -12.55 -28.83
N CYS A 126 0.41 -13.25 -29.08
CA CYS A 126 0.31 -14.67 -28.76
C CYS A 126 0.17 -15.54 -30.01
N ARG A 127 0.57 -16.80 -29.87
CA ARG A 127 0.41 -17.86 -30.87
C ARG A 127 -0.27 -19.04 -30.21
N SER A 128 -1.24 -19.63 -30.90
CA SER A 128 -1.85 -20.87 -30.43
C SER A 128 -0.80 -21.99 -30.50
N ARG A 129 -0.76 -22.88 -29.51
CA ARG A 129 0.13 -24.04 -29.55
C ARG A 129 -0.25 -25.03 -30.64
N ASP A 130 -1.55 -25.16 -30.91
CA ASP A 130 -2.08 -26.08 -31.92
C ASP A 130 -1.88 -25.55 -33.36
N ASP A 131 -1.76 -24.23 -33.52
CA ASP A 131 -1.50 -23.57 -34.80
C ASP A 131 -0.35 -22.56 -34.67
N TRP A 132 0.86 -23.08 -34.74
CA TRP A 132 2.08 -22.28 -34.60
C TRP A 132 2.29 -21.24 -35.71
N TYR A 133 1.66 -21.44 -36.87
CA TYR A 133 1.74 -20.51 -38.01
C TYR A 133 0.77 -19.33 -37.85
N SER A 134 -0.19 -19.43 -36.93
CA SER A 134 -1.14 -18.37 -36.62
C SER A 134 -0.77 -17.56 -35.37
N SER A 135 -0.30 -16.32 -35.60
CA SER A 135 -0.06 -15.34 -34.54
C SER A 135 -1.12 -14.25 -34.53
N THR A 136 -1.43 -13.74 -33.35
CA THR A 136 -2.23 -12.53 -33.19
C THR A 136 -1.48 -11.30 -33.72
N GLN A 137 -2.18 -10.20 -33.90
CA GLN A 137 -1.51 -8.90 -34.02
C GLN A 137 -0.87 -8.51 -32.68
N TRP A 138 0.08 -7.58 -32.73
CA TRP A 138 0.61 -6.99 -31.50
C TRP A 138 -0.49 -6.18 -30.82
N SER A 139 -0.57 -6.28 -29.49
CA SER A 139 -1.50 -5.51 -28.68
C SER A 139 -1.22 -4.00 -28.77
N GLU A 140 -2.17 -3.20 -28.30
CA GLU A 140 -1.87 -1.83 -27.91
C GLU A 140 -0.79 -1.78 -26.83
N THR A 141 -0.08 -0.66 -26.76
CA THR A 141 1.03 -0.45 -25.84
C THR A 141 0.52 -0.11 -24.44
N ILE A 142 1.05 -0.77 -23.41
CA ILE A 142 0.92 -0.35 -22.01
C ILE A 142 2.23 0.23 -21.50
N ARG A 143 2.17 1.40 -20.86
CA ARG A 143 3.35 2.05 -20.27
C ARG A 143 3.57 1.60 -18.83
N LEU A 144 4.74 1.04 -18.57
CA LEU A 144 5.22 0.71 -17.24
C LEU A 144 6.19 1.79 -16.75
N SER A 145 5.87 2.41 -15.62
CA SER A 145 6.74 3.37 -14.94
C SER A 145 7.19 2.79 -13.61
N VAL A 146 8.50 2.57 -13.48
CA VAL A 146 9.13 2.06 -12.26
C VAL A 146 9.96 3.18 -11.66
N SER A 147 9.69 3.53 -10.40
CA SER A 147 10.48 4.51 -9.67
C SER A 147 11.71 3.82 -9.08
N ASP A 148 12.90 4.32 -9.43
CA ASP A 148 14.11 3.99 -8.70
C ASP A 148 14.17 4.84 -7.45
N THR A 149 13.84 4.22 -6.33
CA THR A 149 14.11 4.83 -5.04
C THR A 149 15.03 3.87 -4.32
N GLN A 150 16.34 4.14 -4.37
CA GLN A 150 17.31 3.50 -3.47
C GLN A 150 16.88 3.63 -1.99
N GLN A 151 16.01 4.59 -1.68
CA GLN A 151 15.32 4.75 -0.41
C GLN A 151 13.88 4.26 -0.52
N LYS A 152 13.44 3.42 0.41
CA LYS A 152 12.03 3.00 0.42
C LYS A 152 11.17 4.22 0.73
N PRO A 153 9.91 4.29 0.24
CA PRO A 153 9.06 5.40 0.59
C PRO A 153 8.87 5.41 2.12
N LYS A 154 8.94 6.59 2.74
CA LYS A 154 8.92 6.72 4.19
C LYS A 154 7.48 6.81 4.69
N CYS A 155 7.17 6.08 5.76
CA CYS A 155 5.90 6.26 6.46
C CYS A 155 5.85 7.61 7.19
N GLN A 156 4.67 8.21 7.22
CA GLN A 156 4.36 9.39 8.01
C GLN A 156 3.23 9.08 8.98
N ILE A 157 3.42 9.45 10.24
CA ILE A 157 2.38 9.38 11.27
C ILE A 157 1.72 10.75 11.38
N SER A 158 0.40 10.78 11.26
CA SER A 158 -0.41 11.92 11.67
C SER A 158 -1.30 11.54 12.85
N SER A 159 -1.71 12.53 13.62
CA SER A 159 -2.58 12.38 14.79
C SER A 159 -3.84 13.19 14.54
N ASP A 160 -5.00 12.69 14.97
CA ASP A 160 -6.28 13.40 14.88
C ASP A 160 -6.33 14.66 15.77
N ARG A 161 -5.41 14.75 16.75
CA ARG A 161 -5.30 15.87 17.68
C ARG A 161 -3.83 16.20 18.01
N GLU A 162 -3.59 17.33 18.67
CA GLU A 162 -2.27 17.69 19.24
C GLU A 162 -1.71 16.60 20.20
N ARG A 163 -0.40 16.59 20.46
CA ARG A 163 0.26 15.44 21.13
C ARG A 163 -0.01 15.32 22.64
N GLU A 164 -0.71 16.30 23.22
CA GLU A 164 -0.99 16.40 24.66
C GLU A 164 -2.50 16.47 24.92
N HIS A 165 -3.11 15.39 25.44
CA HIS A 165 -4.57 15.33 25.64
C HIS A 165 -5.02 14.84 27.01
N LEU A 166 -6.05 15.54 27.51
CA LEU A 166 -6.88 15.17 28.65
C LEU A 166 -8.04 14.27 28.16
N GLY A 167 -8.17 13.05 28.66
CA GLY A 167 -9.42 12.28 28.49
C GLY A 167 -9.36 10.99 27.66
N GLY A 168 -8.19 10.36 27.50
CA GLY A 168 -8.14 8.90 27.51
C GLY A 168 -7.92 8.15 26.19
N SER A 169 -7.83 8.80 25.03
CA SER A 169 -7.36 8.12 23.80
C SER A 169 -6.92 9.10 22.70
N VAL A 170 -5.94 8.71 21.89
CA VAL A 170 -5.48 9.43 20.69
C VAL A 170 -5.58 8.51 19.49
N THR A 171 -5.91 9.04 18.31
CA THR A 171 -5.97 8.25 17.09
C THR A 171 -4.78 8.60 16.19
N LEU A 172 -3.95 7.59 15.90
CA LEU A 172 -2.78 7.72 15.05
C LEU A 172 -3.07 7.12 13.68
N SER A 173 -2.75 7.85 12.63
CA SER A 173 -2.87 7.39 11.26
C SER A 173 -1.49 7.30 10.61
N CYS A 174 -1.26 6.23 9.85
CA CYS A 174 -0.03 6.02 9.09
C CYS A 174 -0.32 6.15 7.61
N SER A 175 0.58 6.82 6.89
CA SER A 175 0.49 6.98 5.44
C SER A 175 1.86 6.82 4.80
N VAL A 176 1.88 6.29 3.58
CA VAL A 176 3.05 6.29 2.70
C VAL A 176 2.62 6.98 1.43
N GLU A 177 3.44 7.88 0.89
CA GLU A 177 3.19 8.45 -0.43
C GLU A 177 3.91 7.61 -1.50
N PRO A 178 3.19 7.14 -2.54
CA PRO A 178 1.74 7.25 -2.76
C PRO A 178 0.95 6.22 -1.93
N SER A 179 -0.27 6.58 -1.52
CA SER A 179 -1.06 5.85 -0.51
C SER A 179 -1.74 4.56 -0.97
N ALA A 180 -1.87 4.35 -2.29
CA ALA A 180 -2.67 3.25 -2.83
C ALA A 180 -1.98 1.89 -2.63
N GLY A 181 -2.62 0.97 -1.89
CA GLY A 181 -2.24 -0.45 -1.79
C GLY A 181 -1.22 -0.81 -0.70
N TRP A 182 -1.09 0.04 0.33
CA TRP A 182 -0.28 -0.21 1.52
C TRP A 182 -1.15 -0.75 2.66
N ARG A 183 -0.62 -1.70 3.42
CA ARG A 183 -1.11 -2.07 4.75
C ARG A 183 -0.06 -1.67 5.77
N TYR A 184 -0.44 -1.48 7.03
CA TYR A 184 0.49 -0.94 8.02
C TYR A 184 0.71 -1.88 9.20
N LYS A 185 1.94 -1.93 9.70
CA LYS A 185 2.29 -2.47 11.01
C LYS A 185 2.64 -1.32 11.93
N TRP A 186 2.15 -1.40 13.16
CA TRP A 186 2.42 -0.45 14.21
C TRP A 186 3.29 -1.08 15.28
N PHE A 187 4.20 -0.29 15.82
CA PHE A 187 5.12 -0.69 16.87
C PHE A 187 5.08 0.36 17.97
N ARG A 188 5.18 -0.11 19.20
CA ARG A 188 5.21 0.71 20.41
C ARG A 188 6.35 0.26 21.31
N ARG A 189 7.04 1.23 21.88
CA ARG A 189 7.99 1.02 22.98
C ARG A 189 7.83 2.12 24.02
N THR A 190 8.38 1.89 25.21
CA THR A 190 8.63 2.96 26.18
C THR A 190 10.14 3.15 26.34
N SER A 191 10.57 4.07 27.20
CA SER A 191 11.99 4.19 27.54
C SER A 191 12.56 2.94 28.20
N ASP A 192 11.71 2.17 28.89
CA ASP A 192 12.12 1.05 29.75
C ASP A 192 11.74 -0.32 29.17
N THR A 193 10.88 -0.35 28.14
CA THR A 193 10.37 -1.60 27.55
C THR A 193 10.84 -1.77 26.10
N PRO A 194 11.13 -3.02 25.69
CA PRO A 194 11.46 -3.31 24.30
C PRO A 194 10.24 -3.02 23.40
N GLU A 195 10.52 -2.88 22.12
CA GLU A 195 9.49 -2.63 21.14
C GLU A 195 8.63 -3.85 20.87
N VAL A 196 7.32 -3.62 20.83
CA VAL A 196 6.32 -4.66 20.56
C VAL A 196 5.40 -4.20 19.43
N GLN A 197 5.02 -5.14 18.57
CA GLN A 197 4.03 -4.90 17.54
C GLN A 197 2.64 -4.72 18.16
N VAL A 198 1.97 -3.61 17.85
CA VAL A 198 0.59 -3.36 18.26
C VAL A 198 -0.32 -4.31 17.47
N ARG A 199 -1.08 -5.13 18.19
CA ARG A 199 -2.08 -6.02 17.59
C ARG A 199 -3.36 -5.24 17.35
N THR A 200 -3.80 -5.22 16.10
CA THR A 200 -5.02 -4.54 15.68
C THR A 200 -5.85 -5.50 14.83
N ASN A 201 -7.17 -5.45 14.99
CA ASN A 201 -8.11 -6.34 14.30
C ASN A 201 -8.44 -5.89 12.86
N ASN A 202 -7.89 -4.75 12.41
CA ASN A 202 -8.13 -4.21 11.08
C ASN A 202 -7.13 -4.84 10.08
N LYS A 203 -7.57 -5.12 8.85
CA LYS A 203 -6.70 -5.70 7.81
C LYS A 203 -5.72 -4.67 7.25
N GLU A 204 -6.14 -3.42 7.11
CA GLU A 204 -5.29 -2.35 6.57
C GLU A 204 -4.43 -1.70 7.65
N ASN A 205 -4.94 -1.64 8.89
CA ASN A 205 -4.28 -1.00 10.04
C ASN A 205 -3.78 0.41 9.77
N ARG A 206 -4.43 1.14 8.85
CA ARG A 206 -4.07 2.52 8.51
C ARG A 206 -4.17 3.45 9.72
N GLU A 207 -5.14 3.20 10.58
CA GLU A 207 -5.42 4.01 11.76
C GLU A 207 -5.54 3.11 12.99
N ILE A 208 -4.97 3.56 14.10
CA ILE A 208 -5.06 2.91 15.42
C ILE A 208 -5.51 3.92 16.48
N THR A 209 -6.37 3.47 17.39
CA THR A 209 -6.71 4.24 18.59
C THR A 209 -5.87 3.72 19.75
N VAL A 210 -5.11 4.61 20.39
CA VAL A 210 -4.19 4.28 21.48
C VAL A 210 -4.63 4.95 22.78
N THR A 211 -4.60 4.19 23.88
CA THR A 211 -4.94 4.64 25.23
C THR A 211 -3.74 4.64 26.18
N GLN A 212 -2.57 4.23 25.68
CA GLN A 212 -1.31 4.17 26.42
C GLN A 212 -0.34 5.22 25.88
N GLY A 213 0.35 5.94 26.77
CA GLY A 213 1.46 6.82 26.37
C GLY A 213 2.66 6.00 25.87
N GLY A 214 3.58 6.61 25.13
CA GLY A 214 4.79 5.93 24.67
C GLY A 214 5.30 6.41 23.31
N ILE A 215 6.30 5.70 22.80
CA ILE A 215 6.96 6.01 21.54
C ILE A 215 6.40 5.06 20.47
N TYR A 216 5.75 5.65 19.47
CA TYR A 216 5.08 4.93 18.39
C TYR A 216 5.81 5.12 17.06
N ARG A 217 5.90 4.04 16.26
CA ARG A 217 6.32 4.08 14.87
C ARG A 217 5.47 3.15 14.01
N CYS A 218 5.37 3.45 12.72
CA CYS A 218 4.66 2.61 11.76
C CYS A 218 5.52 2.26 10.55
N MET A 219 5.15 1.17 9.87
CA MET A 219 5.78 0.69 8.65
C MET A 219 4.71 0.17 7.68
N GLY A 220 4.85 0.52 6.41
CA GLY A 220 4.01 0.08 5.32
C GLY A 220 4.50 -1.24 4.71
N ILE A 221 3.56 -2.09 4.32
CA ILE A 221 3.80 -3.39 3.69
C ILE A 221 2.90 -3.48 2.46
N ARG A 222 3.39 -4.15 1.42
CA ARG A 222 2.59 -4.47 0.24
C ARG A 222 1.99 -5.87 0.32
N GLU A 223 0.66 -5.96 0.20
CA GLU A 223 0.00 -7.01 -0.59
C GLU A 223 0.59 -8.43 -0.55
N LYS A 224 1.42 -8.65 -1.57
CA LYS A 224 1.83 -9.95 -2.10
C LYS A 224 3.34 -10.03 -2.29
N GLN A 225 4.09 -9.07 -1.76
CA GLN A 225 5.54 -9.00 -1.85
C GLN A 225 6.08 -8.58 -0.49
N ASP A 226 7.17 -9.20 -0.04
CA ASP A 226 7.97 -8.77 1.12
C ASP A 226 8.67 -7.43 0.87
N PHE A 227 7.95 -6.47 0.28
CA PHE A 227 8.36 -5.11 0.04
C PHE A 227 7.83 -4.23 1.17
N TYR A 228 8.78 -3.64 1.90
CA TYR A 228 8.55 -2.82 3.07
C TYR A 228 8.89 -1.37 2.75
N SER A 229 8.10 -0.45 3.30
CA SER A 229 8.46 0.96 3.36
C SER A 229 9.62 1.18 4.36
N ASP A 230 10.22 2.36 4.36
CA ASP A 230 11.02 2.78 5.50
C ASP A 230 10.09 3.10 6.68
N SER A 231 10.61 2.90 7.90
CA SER A 231 9.85 3.18 9.12
C SER A 231 9.59 4.68 9.23
N SER A 232 8.46 5.02 9.83
CA SER A 232 8.16 6.41 10.15
C SER A 232 9.15 6.96 11.17
N ASP A 233 9.20 8.29 11.26
CA ASP A 233 9.75 8.93 12.44
C ASP A 233 8.96 8.51 13.68
N GLU A 234 9.64 8.48 14.82
CA GLU A 234 9.04 8.14 16.10
C GLU A 234 8.17 9.31 16.60
N VAL A 235 6.98 8.99 17.09
CA VAL A 235 6.08 9.95 17.71
C VAL A 235 5.88 9.60 19.17
N ASN A 236 6.12 10.58 20.04
CA ASN A 236 5.88 10.45 21.47
C ASN A 236 4.46 10.91 21.80
N ILE A 237 3.68 10.01 22.41
CA ILE A 237 2.30 10.25 22.82
C ILE A 237 2.23 10.29 24.35
N GLN A 238 1.65 11.36 24.88
CA GLN A 238 1.41 11.53 26.30
C GLN A 238 -0.09 11.52 26.59
N ILE A 239 -0.51 10.69 27.53
CA ILE A 239 -1.93 10.57 27.90
C ILE A 239 -2.10 11.07 29.33
N ILE A 240 -2.95 12.08 29.49
CA ILE A 240 -3.25 12.64 30.80
C ILE A 240 -4.52 11.99 31.33
N CYS A 241 -4.35 11.25 32.43
CA CYS A 241 -5.45 10.65 33.15
C CYS A 241 -6.00 11.63 34.18
N LYS A 242 -7.31 11.86 34.14
CA LYS A 242 -8.02 12.56 35.21
C LYS A 242 -8.35 11.57 36.31
N PHE A 243 -7.60 11.63 37.42
CA PHE A 243 -8.01 10.96 38.65
C PHE A 243 -9.02 11.84 39.39
N ASN A 244 -10.30 11.52 39.24
CA ASN A 244 -11.34 12.06 40.12
C ASN A 244 -11.52 11.11 41.30
N HIS A 245 -10.66 11.21 42.32
CA HIS A 245 -10.96 10.54 43.58
C HIS A 245 -10.42 11.30 44.79
N PHE A 246 -11.29 12.10 45.43
CA PHE A 246 -11.54 12.17 46.88
C PHE A 246 -12.56 13.29 47.12
N VAL A 247 -13.83 12.93 47.31
CA VAL A 247 -14.83 13.87 47.83
C VAL A 247 -14.61 13.94 49.35
N TYR A 248 -13.89 14.95 49.83
CA TYR A 248 -13.97 15.31 51.25
C TYR A 248 -15.24 16.14 51.44
N ILE A 249 -16.32 15.51 51.90
CA ILE A 249 -17.49 16.23 52.37
C ILE A 249 -17.11 16.84 53.73
N VAL A 250 -16.66 18.10 53.73
CA VAL A 250 -16.59 18.88 54.98
C VAL A 250 -17.93 19.60 55.13
N THR A 251 -18.88 18.97 55.81
CA THR A 251 -20.10 19.64 56.26
C THR A 251 -19.75 20.61 57.39
N MET A 252 -19.49 21.87 57.06
CA MET A 252 -19.48 22.93 58.07
C MET A 252 -20.93 23.31 58.38
N VAL A 253 -21.45 22.93 59.56
CA VAL A 253 -22.75 23.39 60.04
C VAL A 253 -22.58 24.79 60.62
N PHE A 254 -22.71 25.81 59.80
CA PHE A 254 -23.00 27.16 60.27
C PHE A 254 -24.30 27.63 59.61
N LEU A 255 -25.33 27.86 60.44
CA LEU A 255 -26.60 28.48 60.04
C LEU A 255 -27.37 27.76 58.92
N ASN A 256 -27.51 26.42 58.99
CA ASN A 256 -28.38 25.62 58.11
C ASN A 256 -28.04 25.61 56.60
N THR A 257 -26.82 25.95 56.20
CA THR A 257 -26.37 25.89 54.79
C THR A 257 -25.20 24.92 54.63
N ALA A 258 -25.32 23.96 53.71
CA ALA A 258 -24.23 23.04 53.34
C ALA A 258 -23.43 23.61 52.15
N CYS A 259 -22.12 23.77 52.30
CA CYS A 259 -21.21 24.15 51.21
C CYS A 259 -20.32 22.97 50.82
N THR A 260 -20.25 22.64 49.53
CA THR A 260 -19.41 21.56 48.98
C THR A 260 -18.21 22.15 48.23
N CYS A 261 -16.99 21.67 48.52
CA CYS A 261 -15.77 22.07 47.81
C CYS A 261 -15.11 20.86 47.13
N THR A 262 -14.86 20.94 45.82
CA THR A 262 -14.22 19.89 45.01
C THR A 262 -12.82 20.32 44.55
N LYS A 263 -11.80 19.48 44.80
CA LYS A 263 -10.43 19.67 44.28
C LYS A 263 -10.14 18.59 43.22
N THR A 264 -9.69 19.00 42.03
CA THR A 264 -9.33 18.11 40.91
C THR A 264 -7.80 18.01 40.79
N VAL A 265 -7.25 16.80 40.65
CA VAL A 265 -5.81 16.56 40.39
C VAL A 265 -5.67 15.86 39.03
N ASN A 266 -4.87 16.44 38.13
CA ASN A 266 -4.56 15.83 36.83
C ASN A 266 -3.21 15.11 36.92
N VAL A 267 -3.14 13.85 36.46
CA VAL A 267 -1.88 13.08 36.44
C VAL A 267 -1.52 12.77 34.99
N THR A 268 -0.35 13.22 34.56
CA THR A 268 0.24 12.87 33.27
C THR A 268 0.93 11.51 33.39
N CYS A 269 0.44 10.51 32.66
CA CYS A 269 1.04 9.18 32.66
C CYS A 269 1.83 8.96 31.37
N PHE A 270 3.12 8.64 31.52
CA PHE A 270 4.01 8.31 30.41
C PHE A 270 4.10 6.79 30.15
N ASN A 271 3.72 5.97 31.13
CA ASN A 271 3.78 4.51 31.10
C ASN A 271 2.39 3.87 31.28
N ASP A 272 2.32 2.55 31.03
CA ASP A 272 1.12 1.69 30.95
C ASP A 272 0.11 1.79 32.11
N ASN A 273 0.48 2.44 33.21
CA ASN A 273 -0.32 2.50 34.41
C ASN A 273 -0.76 3.94 34.71
N CYS A 274 -2.01 4.27 34.37
CA CYS A 274 -2.80 5.11 35.25
C CYS A 274 -3.29 4.19 36.39
N PRO A 275 -2.77 4.32 37.63
CA PRO A 275 -3.05 3.36 38.69
C PRO A 275 -4.52 3.40 39.11
N TYR A 276 -5.36 2.54 38.54
CA TYR A 276 -6.68 2.25 39.09
C TYR A 276 -6.51 1.54 40.44
N GLY A 277 -6.23 2.27 41.51
CA GLY A 277 -6.15 1.67 42.84
C GLY A 277 -5.24 2.41 43.82
N SER A 278 -5.88 3.07 44.79
CA SER A 278 -5.40 3.40 46.14
C SER A 278 -3.99 4.01 46.26
N PHE A 279 -3.92 5.34 46.22
CA PHE A 279 -2.96 6.04 47.07
C PHE A 279 -3.49 5.99 48.52
N GLN A 280 -2.78 5.30 49.42
CA GLN A 280 -2.95 5.54 50.85
C GLN A 280 -2.40 6.94 51.13
N SER A 281 -3.27 7.84 51.59
CA SER A 281 -2.86 9.15 52.06
C SER A 281 -2.11 8.99 53.38
N GLU A 282 -0.78 9.17 53.38
CA GLU A 282 -0.08 9.55 54.60
C GLU A 282 -0.55 10.95 54.99
N SER A 283 -1.37 11.04 56.04
CA SER A 283 -1.77 12.32 56.61
C SER A 283 -0.57 12.93 57.33
N SER A 284 0.09 13.90 56.71
CA SER A 284 0.98 14.81 57.43
C SER A 284 0.13 15.77 58.27
N SER A 285 -0.19 15.35 59.50
CA SER A 285 -0.65 16.30 60.51
C SER A 285 0.55 17.15 60.96
N GLN A 286 0.71 18.33 60.38
CA GLN A 286 1.56 19.36 60.97
C GLN A 286 0.79 20.02 62.12
N ARG A 287 1.29 19.84 63.35
CA ARG A 287 1.05 20.77 64.45
C ARG A 287 2.39 21.45 64.77
N PRO A 288 2.43 22.79 64.88
CA PRO A 288 3.66 23.49 65.24
C PRO A 288 3.76 23.62 66.76
N THR A 289 4.87 23.20 67.37
CA THR A 289 5.31 23.73 68.67
C THR A 289 6.82 23.61 68.82
N THR A 290 7.39 24.75 69.24
CA THR A 290 8.77 25.05 69.56
C THR A 290 9.28 24.41 70.86
N ASN A 291 10.61 24.30 70.93
CA ASN A 291 11.52 24.38 72.10
C ASN A 291 12.19 23.13 72.69
N HIS A 292 13.53 23.29 72.77
CA HIS A 292 14.51 22.86 73.78
C HIS A 292 14.85 21.38 73.97
N GLY A 293 16.07 21.04 73.52
CA GLY A 293 17.17 20.74 74.45
C GLY A 293 17.65 19.29 74.55
N VAL A 294 18.99 19.18 74.53
CA VAL A 294 19.82 18.17 75.23
C VAL A 294 20.26 16.92 74.42
N ASN A 295 21.47 17.05 73.83
CA ASN A 295 22.70 16.26 74.06
C ASN A 295 22.80 14.73 73.80
N LYS A 296 24.00 14.40 73.26
CA LYS A 296 24.83 13.16 73.35
C LYS A 296 24.59 12.08 72.27
N THR A 297 25.49 11.84 71.29
CA THR A 297 26.89 11.33 71.23
C THR A 297 27.01 9.80 71.15
N GLU A 298 27.86 9.36 70.19
CA GLU A 298 28.57 8.06 70.07
C GLU A 298 27.71 6.82 69.78
N SER A 299 28.12 5.80 69.02
CA SER A 299 29.40 5.32 68.45
C SER A 299 29.02 4.19 67.45
N ASP A 300 29.49 4.11 66.21
CA ASP A 300 30.80 3.62 65.74
C ASP A 300 30.92 2.08 65.57
N TYR A 301 31.72 1.70 64.55
CA TYR A 301 32.22 0.38 64.09
C TYR A 301 31.38 -0.47 63.09
N SER A 302 31.74 -0.53 61.79
CA SER A 302 32.87 -1.23 61.10
C SER A 302 32.48 -2.67 60.70
N SER A 303 32.82 -3.27 59.55
CA SER A 303 34.02 -3.17 58.73
C SER A 303 33.80 -3.83 57.35
N LEU A 304 34.38 -3.23 56.30
CA LEU A 304 34.85 -3.92 55.09
C LEU A 304 36.06 -4.79 55.43
N LEU A 305 36.21 -5.96 54.79
CA LEU A 305 37.50 -6.52 54.31
C LEU A 305 37.31 -7.79 53.44
N HIS A 306 37.72 -7.65 52.18
CA HIS A 306 38.33 -8.56 51.21
C HIS A 306 37.81 -9.98 50.88
N GLY A 307 37.56 -10.14 49.56
CA GLY A 307 37.97 -11.25 48.70
C GLY A 307 38.21 -10.69 47.30
#